data_AF-A0A7S3LQG2-F1
#
_entry.id   AF-A0A7S3LQG2-F1
#
_cell.length_a   1.000
_cell.length_b   1.000
_cell.length_c   1.000
_cell.angle_alpha   90.00
_cell.angle_beta   90.00
_cell.angle_gamma   90.00
#
_symmetry.space_group_name_H-M   'P 1'
#
loop_
_entity.id
_entity.type
_entity.pdbx_description
1 polymer ?
#
loop_
_entity_poly.entity_id
_entity_poly.type
_entity_poly.pdbx_seq_one_letter_code
_entity_poly.pdbx_strand_id
1 'polypeptide(L)'
;MYDSSLGSVKVHPSSVLSKQINYVQFEQRWGMYSEKVRTVGGIFLYDFSQISPLAILLFSPQMKKIDSIHDILGFDHGDVDETESNSNNETLRLIKEIIRAKGGEIGLAKLSRLLNQAHPRFRSEMQCGIQQFLELHNFKVDKRSGARMVYSQEAGAYSNKEQSFPYFLSTCNWIYFGCKDLETIKLIQESKLILDRILESKVDLSNQRGMEIPEKAQQQFVDVLCLMLQKDSKYDDAKEAETTEFA
;
A
#
# COMPACT_ATOMS: atom_id res chain seq x y z
N MET A 1 -6.35 -6.36 10.13
CA MET A 1 -6.83 -5.90 11.45
C MET A 1 -5.88 -4.79 11.92
N TYR A 2 -6.29 -3.53 11.82
CA TYR A 2 -5.50 -2.39 12.29
C TYR A 2 -5.98 -2.08 13.70
N ASP A 3 -5.17 -2.37 14.71
CA ASP A 3 -5.52 -2.05 16.09
C ASP A 3 -5.21 -0.58 16.36
N SER A 4 -6.24 0.26 16.28
CA SER A 4 -6.15 1.70 16.59
C SER A 4 -5.75 1.97 18.05
N SER A 5 -5.74 0.96 18.92
CA SER A 5 -5.25 1.07 20.29
C SER A 5 -3.72 1.05 20.40
N LEU A 6 -2.98 0.72 19.33
CA LEU A 6 -1.52 0.61 19.36
C LEU A 6 -0.80 1.95 19.54
N GLY A 7 -1.50 3.08 19.42
CA GLY A 7 -0.94 4.42 19.63
C GLY A 7 0.12 4.81 18.58
N SER A 8 0.44 6.09 18.50
CA SER A 8 1.56 6.52 17.66
C SER A 8 2.89 6.12 18.30
N VAL A 9 3.79 5.61 17.48
CA VAL A 9 5.13 5.22 17.89
C VAL A 9 6.11 6.32 17.46
N LYS A 10 7.07 6.65 18.32
CA LYS A 10 8.11 7.65 18.03
C LYS A 10 9.48 6.99 18.01
N VAL A 11 10.41 7.50 17.23
CA VAL A 11 11.82 7.11 17.38
C VAL A 11 12.37 7.74 18.65
N HIS A 12 13.12 6.97 19.44
CA HIS A 12 13.68 7.45 20.70
C HIS A 12 14.67 8.60 20.48
N PRO A 13 14.69 9.67 21.30
CA PRO A 13 15.60 10.81 21.14
C PRO A 13 17.10 10.44 21.10
N SER A 14 17.51 9.32 21.71
CA SER A 14 18.91 8.86 21.64
C SER A 14 19.27 8.16 20.33
N SER A 15 18.29 7.77 19.51
CA SER A 15 18.55 7.16 18.21
C SER A 15 19.22 8.17 17.28
N VAL A 16 20.16 7.71 16.47
CA VAL A 16 20.86 8.55 15.46
C VAL A 16 19.84 9.19 14.50
N LEU A 17 18.78 8.46 14.16
CA LEU A 17 17.72 8.92 13.26
C LEU A 17 16.74 9.90 13.91
N SER A 18 16.70 10.00 15.24
CA SER A 18 15.76 10.90 15.94
C SER A 18 15.98 12.37 15.57
N LYS A 19 17.25 12.73 15.34
CA LYS A 19 17.67 14.06 14.93
C LYS A 19 17.36 14.32 13.45
N GLN A 20 17.26 13.28 12.64
CA GLN A 20 16.98 13.41 11.21
C GLN A 20 15.48 13.57 10.90
N ILE A 21 14.60 13.03 11.76
CA ILE A 21 13.12 13.13 11.59
C ILE A 21 12.63 14.56 11.35
N ASN A 22 13.27 15.54 12.00
CA ASN A 22 12.83 16.93 11.95
C ASN A 22 13.48 17.75 10.80
N TYR A 23 14.51 17.22 10.14
CA TYR A 23 15.34 18.01 9.22
C TYR A 23 15.61 17.32 7.86
N VAL A 24 15.39 16.01 7.74
CA VAL A 24 15.75 15.22 6.57
C VAL A 24 14.55 14.37 6.15
N GLN A 25 14.22 14.36 4.86
CA GLN A 25 13.27 13.41 4.32
C GLN A 25 13.87 12.01 4.44
N PHE A 26 13.14 11.09 5.09
CA PHE A 26 13.53 9.69 5.06
C PHE A 26 13.54 9.20 3.61
N GLU A 27 14.69 8.67 3.16
CA GLU A 27 14.82 7.99 1.86
C GLU A 27 13.83 6.81 1.75
N GLN A 28 13.53 6.16 2.89
CA GLN A 28 12.62 5.04 2.94
C GLN A 28 11.51 5.28 3.97
N ARG A 29 10.27 4.93 3.57
CA ARG A 29 9.10 5.00 4.47
C ARG A 29 9.06 3.87 5.51
N TRP A 30 9.92 2.87 5.35
CA TRP A 30 9.94 1.67 6.16
C TRP A 30 11.24 1.60 6.96
N GLY A 31 11.16 0.97 8.12
CA GLY A 31 12.34 0.69 8.93
C GLY A 31 12.13 -0.47 9.88
N MET A 32 13.24 -0.97 10.40
CA MET A 32 13.31 -1.99 11.43
C MET A 32 13.81 -1.37 12.73
N TYR A 33 13.44 -1.97 13.86
CA TYR A 33 13.92 -1.59 15.18
C TYR A 33 14.33 -2.84 15.93
N SER A 34 15.33 -2.72 16.80
CA SER A 34 15.73 -3.82 17.68
C SER A 34 14.93 -3.83 18.98
N GLU A 35 14.65 -2.64 19.55
CA GLU A 35 14.01 -2.51 20.86
C GLU A 35 12.85 -1.51 20.84
N LYS A 36 11.79 -1.84 21.57
CA LYS A 36 10.61 -0.98 21.76
C LYS A 36 10.35 -0.81 23.25
N VAL A 37 10.37 0.43 23.72
CA VAL A 37 10.17 0.77 25.13
C VAL A 37 8.88 1.57 25.30
N ARG A 38 8.05 1.16 26.26
CA ARG A 38 6.85 1.91 26.66
C ARG A 38 7.16 2.74 27.89
N THR A 39 6.85 4.03 27.82
CA THR A 39 7.01 4.98 28.93
C THR A 39 5.71 5.74 29.16
N VAL A 40 5.66 6.60 30.19
CA VAL A 40 4.55 7.53 30.41
C VAL A 40 4.35 8.48 29.22
N GLY A 41 5.42 8.79 28.47
CA GLY A 41 5.39 9.66 27.29
C GLY A 41 5.00 8.99 25.97
N GLY A 42 4.71 7.68 25.98
CA GLY A 42 4.36 6.91 24.79
C GLY A 42 5.31 5.74 24.49
N ILE A 43 5.22 5.23 23.27
CA ILE A 43 6.03 4.10 22.77
C ILE A 43 7.20 4.66 21.95
N PHE A 44 8.41 4.22 22.29
CA PHE A 44 9.64 4.65 21.63
C PHE A 44 10.39 3.47 21.01
N LEU A 45 10.88 3.66 19.78
CA LEU A 45 11.76 2.71 19.08
C LEU A 45 13.21 3.10 19.28
N TYR A 46 14.00 2.15 19.76
CA TYR A 46 15.46 2.22 19.86
C TYR A 46 16.08 1.44 18.70
N ASP A 47 17.29 1.85 18.31
CA ASP A 47 18.05 1.24 17.21
C ASP A 47 17.23 1.07 15.92
N PHE A 48 16.54 2.15 15.55
CA PHE A 48 15.77 2.22 14.32
C PHE A 48 16.73 2.36 13.13
N SER A 49 16.52 1.56 12.08
CA SER A 49 17.23 1.63 10.81
C SER A 49 16.24 1.63 9.65
N GLN A 50 16.45 2.50 8.66
CA GLN A 50 15.66 2.49 7.43
C GLN A 50 15.88 1.17 6.67
N ILE A 51 14.83 0.65 6.03
CA ILE A 51 14.90 -0.57 5.23
C ILE A 51 14.17 -0.40 3.90
N SER A 52 14.73 -0.98 2.86
CA SER A 52 14.12 -1.00 1.53
C SER A 52 12.87 -1.90 1.49
N PRO A 53 11.83 -1.53 0.73
CA PRO A 53 10.69 -2.39 0.40
C PRO A 53 11.09 -3.77 -0.13
N LEU A 54 12.08 -3.80 -1.03
CA LEU A 54 12.57 -5.04 -1.63
C LEU A 54 13.20 -5.96 -0.58
N ALA A 55 13.98 -5.41 0.35
CA ALA A 55 14.55 -6.18 1.46
C ALA A 55 13.44 -6.78 2.35
N ILE A 56 12.40 -6.00 2.68
CA ILE A 56 11.25 -6.51 3.42
C ILE A 56 10.63 -7.69 2.68
N LEU A 57 10.35 -7.58 1.38
CA LEU A 57 9.73 -8.64 0.59
C LEU A 57 10.55 -9.93 0.54
N LEU A 58 11.87 -9.81 0.29
CA LEU A 58 12.76 -10.97 0.14
C LEU A 58 12.95 -11.73 1.44
N PHE A 59 13.18 -11.02 2.54
CA PHE A 59 13.51 -11.60 3.84
C PHE A 59 12.29 -11.84 4.75
N SER A 60 11.08 -11.52 4.28
CA SER A 60 9.89 -11.83 5.05
C SER A 60 9.53 -13.32 4.99
N PRO A 61 8.94 -13.88 6.07
CA PRO A 61 8.57 -15.30 6.11
C PRO A 61 7.48 -15.66 5.09
N GLN A 62 6.56 -14.75 4.82
CA GLN A 62 5.41 -14.97 3.95
C GLN A 62 5.32 -13.84 2.94
N MET A 63 5.19 -14.17 1.66
CA MET A 63 4.94 -13.21 0.60
C MET A 63 3.80 -13.73 -0.26
N LYS A 64 2.81 -12.88 -0.52
CA LYS A 64 1.64 -13.23 -1.32
C LYS A 64 1.43 -12.19 -2.41
N LYS A 65 1.18 -12.66 -3.62
CA LYS A 65 0.63 -11.80 -4.68
C LYS A 65 -0.83 -11.53 -4.35
N ILE A 66 -1.23 -10.29 -4.56
CA ILE A 66 -2.63 -9.87 -4.44
C ILE A 66 -3.09 -9.44 -5.82
N ASP A 67 -4.11 -10.14 -6.31
CA ASP A 67 -4.66 -9.92 -7.65
C ASP A 67 -5.66 -8.76 -7.66
N SER A 68 -6.27 -8.45 -6.50
CA SER A 68 -7.22 -7.35 -6.37
C SER A 68 -7.07 -6.59 -5.06
N ILE A 69 -7.27 -5.26 -5.11
CA ILE A 69 -7.34 -4.43 -3.90
C ILE A 69 -8.48 -4.85 -2.97
N HIS A 70 -9.48 -5.58 -3.48
CA HIS A 70 -10.56 -6.14 -2.68
C HIS A 70 -10.05 -7.21 -1.69
N ASP A 71 -9.04 -7.97 -2.07
CA ASP A 71 -8.42 -9.00 -1.20
C ASP A 71 -7.66 -8.34 -0.03
N ILE A 72 -7.07 -7.16 -0.26
CA ILE A 72 -6.33 -6.38 0.76
C ILE A 72 -7.27 -5.90 1.87
N LEU A 73 -8.47 -5.47 1.48
CA LEU A 73 -9.41 -4.83 2.39
C LEU A 73 -10.17 -5.84 3.28
N GLY A 74 -9.88 -7.14 3.13
CA GLY A 74 -10.54 -8.18 3.92
C GLY A 74 -12.05 -8.19 3.69
N PHE A 75 -12.48 -7.80 2.48
CA PHE A 75 -13.84 -8.05 2.05
C PHE A 75 -13.95 -9.54 1.83
N ASP A 76 -14.29 -10.24 2.91
CA ASP A 76 -14.69 -11.63 2.86
C ASP A 76 -15.77 -11.71 1.78
N HIS A 77 -15.53 -12.47 0.72
CA HIS A 77 -16.59 -13.00 -0.11
C HIS A 77 -17.33 -14.08 0.71
N GLY A 78 -17.75 -13.71 1.92
CA GLY A 78 -18.68 -14.50 2.69
C GLY A 78 -19.90 -14.69 1.81
N ASP A 79 -20.31 -15.95 1.68
CA ASP A 79 -21.63 -16.32 1.22
C ASP A 79 -22.62 -15.39 1.92
N VAL A 80 -23.09 -14.38 1.19
CA VAL A 80 -24.13 -13.50 1.66
C VAL A 80 -25.37 -14.36 1.68
N ASP A 81 -25.67 -14.90 2.85
CA ASP A 81 -27.00 -15.36 3.20
C ASP A 81 -27.93 -14.20 2.86
N GLU A 82 -28.77 -14.40 1.84
CA GLU A 82 -29.73 -13.43 1.31
C GLU A 82 -30.79 -13.13 2.38
N THR A 83 -30.44 -12.33 3.37
CA THR A 83 -31.41 -11.75 4.29
C THR A 83 -31.13 -10.25 4.46
N GLU A 84 -31.96 -9.50 3.75
CA GLU A 84 -32.12 -8.04 3.81
C GLU A 84 -30.94 -7.20 3.33
N SER A 85 -30.87 -7.14 2.01
CA SER A 85 -30.31 -6.08 1.17
C SER A 85 -30.37 -4.68 1.79
N ASN A 86 -29.28 -4.27 2.42
CA ASN A 86 -29.03 -2.87 2.73
C ASN A 86 -28.56 -2.16 1.42
N SER A 87 -29.47 -1.99 0.45
CA SER A 87 -29.21 -1.42 -0.89
C SER A 87 -28.48 -0.08 -0.87
N ASN A 88 -28.68 0.69 0.20
CA ASN A 88 -27.95 1.93 0.48
C ASN A 88 -26.43 1.72 0.52
N ASN A 89 -25.95 0.57 0.98
CA ASN A 89 -24.52 0.27 1.08
C ASN A 89 -23.88 -0.02 -0.29
N GLU A 90 -24.62 -0.62 -1.23
CA GLU A 90 -24.16 -0.82 -2.61
C GLU A 90 -24.01 0.51 -3.36
N THR A 91 -25.01 1.39 -3.24
CA THR A 91 -24.99 2.71 -3.86
C THR A 91 -23.80 3.54 -3.37
N LEU A 92 -23.53 3.52 -2.06
CA LEU A 92 -22.38 4.23 -1.48
C LEU A 92 -21.05 3.66 -1.94
N ARG A 93 -20.94 2.33 -1.99
CA ARG A 93 -19.74 1.64 -2.47
C ARG A 93 -19.42 2.06 -3.91
N LEU A 94 -20.40 2.02 -4.79
CA LEU A 94 -20.23 2.44 -6.18
C LEU A 94 -19.79 3.91 -6.28
N ILE A 95 -20.40 4.81 -5.52
CA ILE A 95 -20.04 6.23 -5.52
C ILE A 95 -18.58 6.42 -5.08
N LYS A 96 -18.14 5.73 -4.02
CA LYS A 96 -16.74 5.77 -3.56
C LYS A 96 -15.78 5.28 -4.66
N GLU A 97 -16.11 4.18 -5.34
CA GLU A 97 -15.32 3.62 -6.44
C GLU A 97 -15.24 4.59 -7.63
N ILE A 98 -16.35 5.21 -8.02
CA ILE A 98 -16.38 6.22 -9.11
C ILE A 98 -15.49 7.42 -8.76
N ILE A 99 -15.58 7.94 -7.53
CA ILE A 99 -14.77 9.08 -7.07
C ILE A 99 -13.28 8.72 -7.07
N ARG A 100 -12.92 7.54 -6.56
CA ARG A 100 -11.54 7.03 -6.57
C ARG A 100 -11.01 6.90 -7.99
N ALA A 101 -11.77 6.29 -8.89
CA ALA A 101 -11.40 6.12 -10.30
C ALA A 101 -11.27 7.44 -11.09
N LYS A 102 -11.75 8.56 -10.54
CA LYS A 102 -11.60 9.91 -11.13
C LYS A 102 -10.54 10.76 -10.43
N GLY A 103 -9.69 10.16 -9.61
CA GLY A 103 -8.59 10.85 -8.94
C GLY A 103 -9.02 11.57 -7.66
N GLY A 104 -10.04 11.05 -6.97
CA GLY A 104 -10.47 11.53 -5.65
C GLY A 104 -11.55 12.61 -5.67
N GLU A 105 -11.88 13.18 -6.84
CA GLU A 105 -12.99 14.13 -6.98
C GLU A 105 -13.76 13.97 -8.30
N ILE A 106 -15.05 14.31 -8.28
CA ILE A 106 -15.89 14.30 -9.48
C ILE A 106 -16.93 15.41 -9.43
N GLY A 107 -17.23 16.05 -10.57
CA GLY A 107 -18.34 16.99 -10.65
C GLY A 107 -19.68 16.30 -10.40
N LEU A 108 -20.53 16.88 -9.54
CA LEU A 108 -21.83 16.35 -9.13
C LEU A 108 -22.74 16.04 -10.34
N ALA A 109 -22.75 16.92 -11.35
CA ALA A 109 -23.52 16.70 -12.58
C ALA A 109 -23.01 15.49 -13.38
N LYS A 110 -21.68 15.29 -13.42
CA LYS A 110 -21.04 14.15 -14.08
C LYS A 110 -21.32 12.86 -13.31
N LEU A 111 -21.23 12.88 -11.98
CA LEU A 111 -21.59 11.76 -11.11
C LEU A 111 -23.06 11.36 -11.30
N SER A 112 -23.96 12.34 -11.28
CA SER A 112 -25.39 12.10 -11.52
C SER A 112 -25.62 11.47 -12.90
N ARG A 113 -24.96 11.98 -13.95
CA ARG A 113 -25.06 11.40 -15.29
C ARG A 113 -24.55 9.95 -15.34
N LEU A 114 -23.41 9.66 -14.71
CA LEU A 114 -22.85 8.30 -14.66
C LEU A 114 -23.77 7.34 -13.94
N LEU A 115 -24.32 7.73 -12.79
CA LEU A 115 -25.28 6.92 -12.04
C LEU A 115 -26.55 6.67 -12.87
N ASN A 116 -27.06 7.68 -13.58
CA ASN A 116 -28.23 7.51 -14.45
C ASN A 116 -28.00 6.54 -15.61
N GLN A 117 -26.80 6.57 -16.19
CA GLN A 117 -26.46 5.74 -17.35
C GLN A 117 -26.14 4.30 -16.96
N ALA A 118 -25.37 4.11 -15.89
CA ALA A 118 -24.89 2.80 -15.50
C ALA A 118 -25.86 2.07 -14.56
N HIS A 119 -26.54 2.81 -13.66
CA HIS A 119 -27.33 2.21 -12.59
C HIS A 119 -28.55 3.07 -12.20
N PRO A 120 -29.58 3.16 -13.06
CA PRO A 120 -30.76 3.99 -12.81
C PRO A 120 -31.52 3.61 -11.53
N ARG A 121 -31.42 2.35 -11.08
CA ARG A 121 -32.02 1.86 -9.83
C ARG A 121 -31.55 2.64 -8.59
N PHE A 122 -30.27 3.03 -8.54
CA PHE A 122 -29.70 3.72 -7.40
C PHE A 122 -30.25 5.13 -7.24
N ARG A 123 -30.75 5.75 -8.32
CA ARG A 123 -31.42 7.04 -8.23
C ARG A 123 -32.75 6.95 -7.48
N SER A 124 -33.49 5.86 -7.69
CA SER A 124 -34.75 5.61 -7.00
C SER A 124 -34.53 5.32 -5.52
N GLU A 125 -33.40 4.69 -5.17
CA GLU A 125 -33.02 4.38 -3.78
C GLU A 125 -32.57 5.62 -2.99
N MET A 126 -32.01 6.63 -3.66
CA MET A 126 -31.51 7.81 -2.94
C MET A 126 -32.59 8.57 -2.16
N GLN A 127 -33.88 8.39 -2.47
CA GLN A 127 -35.10 9.00 -1.88
C GLN A 127 -35.12 10.55 -1.74
N CYS A 128 -33.95 11.18 -1.77
CA CYS A 128 -33.64 12.58 -1.71
C CYS A 128 -32.74 12.94 -2.90
N GLY A 129 -32.51 14.23 -3.12
CA GLY A 129 -31.59 14.67 -4.17
C GLY A 129 -30.18 14.11 -3.93
N ILE A 130 -29.45 13.80 -5.02
CA ILE A 130 -28.09 13.23 -4.94
C ILE A 130 -27.15 14.01 -4.01
N GLN A 131 -27.28 15.34 -3.95
CA GLN A 131 -26.47 16.16 -3.03
C GLN A 131 -26.80 15.85 -1.56
N GLN A 132 -28.08 15.82 -1.21
CA GLN A 132 -28.52 15.53 0.15
C GLN A 132 -28.13 14.10 0.56
N PHE A 133 -28.25 13.15 -0.36
CA PHE A 133 -27.78 11.79 -0.15
C PHE A 133 -26.28 11.74 0.14
N LEU A 134 -25.46 12.45 -0.64
CA LEU A 134 -24.01 12.51 -0.46
C LEU A 134 -23.63 13.15 0.88
N GLU A 135 -24.28 14.26 1.25
CA GLU A 135 -24.05 14.96 2.53
C GLU A 135 -24.41 14.09 3.74
N LEU A 136 -25.53 13.34 3.66
CA LEU A 136 -25.94 12.37 4.71
C LEU A 136 -24.91 11.26 4.92
N HIS A 137 -24.10 10.97 3.92
CA HIS A 137 -23.10 9.90 3.95
C HIS A 137 -21.66 10.41 3.95
N ASN A 138 -21.44 11.60 4.54
CA ASN A 138 -20.13 12.19 4.80
C ASN A 138 -19.28 12.49 3.55
N PHE A 139 -19.88 12.61 2.37
CA PHE A 139 -19.19 13.21 1.23
C PHE A 139 -19.22 14.73 1.36
N LYS A 140 -18.12 15.38 0.99
CA LYS A 140 -18.09 16.84 0.89
C LYS A 140 -18.46 17.26 -0.52
N VAL A 141 -19.33 18.26 -0.60
CA VAL A 141 -19.72 18.90 -1.85
C VAL A 141 -19.30 20.36 -1.78
N ASP A 142 -18.43 20.79 -2.70
CA ASP A 142 -17.86 22.14 -2.73
C ASP A 142 -18.04 22.78 -4.12
N LYS A 143 -18.13 24.11 -4.20
CA LYS A 143 -18.31 24.82 -5.47
C LYS A 143 -16.97 25.36 -5.98
N ARG A 144 -16.43 24.77 -7.04
CA ARG A 144 -15.17 25.17 -7.68
C ARG A 144 -15.39 25.53 -9.14
N SER A 145 -14.94 26.72 -9.56
CA SER A 145 -15.02 27.19 -10.95
C SER A 145 -16.42 27.08 -11.58
N GLY A 146 -17.47 27.35 -10.78
CA GLY A 146 -18.87 27.25 -11.23
C GLY A 146 -19.48 25.84 -11.19
N ALA A 147 -18.69 24.79 -10.95
CA ALA A 147 -19.17 23.41 -10.81
C ALA A 147 -19.21 22.98 -9.34
N ARG A 148 -20.17 22.11 -8.98
CA ARG A 148 -20.18 21.42 -7.68
C ARG A 148 -19.32 20.16 -7.78
N MET A 149 -18.29 20.05 -6.95
CA MET A 149 -17.35 18.94 -6.87
C MET A 149 -17.66 18.09 -5.65
N VAL A 150 -17.60 16.77 -5.81
CA VAL A 150 -17.83 15.77 -4.77
C VAL A 150 -16.52 15.06 -4.49
N TYR A 151 -16.16 14.94 -3.22
CA TYR A 151 -15.01 14.18 -2.75
C TYR A 151 -15.36 13.43 -1.47
N SER A 152 -14.79 12.25 -1.30
CA SER A 152 -14.92 11.49 -0.07
C SER A 152 -13.96 12.07 0.98
N GLN A 153 -14.44 12.33 2.20
CA GLN A 153 -13.55 12.78 3.29
C GLN A 153 -12.45 11.75 3.59
N GLU A 154 -12.73 10.47 3.36
CA GLU A 154 -11.76 9.37 3.49
C GLU A 154 -10.66 9.43 2.41
N ALA A 155 -10.92 10.08 1.26
CA ALA A 155 -9.96 10.23 0.16
C ALA A 155 -9.05 11.48 0.30
N GLY A 156 -9.27 12.30 1.33
CA GLY A 156 -8.64 13.63 1.49
C GLY A 156 -7.15 13.65 1.90
N ALA A 157 -6.46 12.51 1.95
CA ALA A 157 -5.05 12.45 2.37
C ALA A 157 -4.04 12.21 1.22
N TYR A 158 -4.49 11.92 -0.01
CA TYR A 158 -3.57 11.49 -1.08
C TYR A 158 -3.96 12.04 -2.47
N SER A 159 -3.94 13.37 -2.66
CA SER A 159 -4.06 13.96 -4.02
C SER A 159 -2.70 14.17 -4.71
N ASN A 160 -1.70 13.36 -4.40
CA ASN A 160 -0.54 13.22 -5.28
C ASN A 160 -0.95 12.23 -6.36
N LYS A 161 -0.97 12.66 -7.64
CA LYS A 161 -1.23 11.82 -8.84
C LYS A 161 -1.03 10.34 -8.50
N GLU A 162 -2.11 9.64 -8.11
CA GLU A 162 -1.97 8.30 -7.55
C GLU A 162 -1.36 7.47 -8.66
N GLN A 163 -0.10 7.06 -8.48
CA GLN A 163 0.47 6.03 -9.31
C GLN A 163 -0.40 4.80 -9.06
N SER A 164 -1.29 4.54 -10.01
CA SER A 164 -2.10 3.33 -10.00
C SER A 164 -1.14 2.18 -10.20
N PHE A 165 -0.94 1.39 -9.14
CA PHE A 165 -0.21 0.14 -9.22
C PHE A 165 -1.24 -0.96 -9.52
N PRO A 166 -1.20 -1.58 -10.71
CA PRO A 166 -2.15 -2.62 -11.09
C PRO A 166 -1.97 -3.92 -10.30
N TYR A 167 -0.82 -4.09 -9.63
CA TYR A 167 -0.51 -5.29 -8.88
C TYR A 167 0.08 -4.97 -7.51
N PHE A 168 -0.10 -5.89 -6.57
CA PHE A 168 0.43 -5.74 -5.21
C PHE A 168 1.12 -7.01 -4.73
N LEU A 169 2.21 -6.83 -4.00
CA LEU A 169 2.80 -7.84 -3.15
C LEU A 169 2.49 -7.52 -1.69
N SER A 170 2.13 -8.52 -0.91
CA SER A 170 1.93 -8.38 0.53
C SER A 170 2.86 -9.27 1.33
N THR A 171 3.14 -8.81 2.54
CA THR A 171 3.82 -9.60 3.55
C THR A 171 3.26 -9.27 4.94
N CYS A 172 3.39 -10.24 5.86
CA CYS A 172 2.93 -10.14 7.24
C CYS A 172 1.42 -9.81 7.38
N ASN A 173 0.62 -9.94 6.32
CA ASN A 173 -0.83 -9.61 6.26
C ASN A 173 -1.19 -8.13 6.53
N TRP A 174 -0.21 -7.22 6.64
CA TRP A 174 -0.46 -5.79 6.87
C TRP A 174 0.47 -4.86 6.09
N ILE A 175 1.51 -5.40 5.45
CA ILE A 175 2.42 -4.65 4.59
C ILE A 175 2.07 -4.94 3.14
N TYR A 176 1.90 -3.89 2.34
CA TYR A 176 1.52 -3.97 0.92
C TYR A 176 2.41 -3.05 0.09
N PHE A 177 2.95 -3.59 -1.01
CA PHE A 177 3.80 -2.87 -1.94
C PHE A 177 3.19 -2.91 -3.34
N GLY A 178 2.93 -1.73 -3.91
CA GLY A 178 2.45 -1.59 -5.27
C GLY A 178 3.54 -1.88 -6.29
N CYS A 179 3.22 -2.67 -7.31
CA CYS A 179 4.10 -3.02 -8.41
C CYS A 179 3.50 -2.53 -9.73
N LYS A 180 4.34 -2.00 -10.62
CA LYS A 180 3.91 -1.43 -11.91
C LYS A 180 3.52 -2.52 -12.92
N ASP A 181 4.21 -3.65 -12.86
CA ASP A 181 4.10 -4.73 -13.84
C ASP A 181 4.20 -6.11 -13.18
N LEU A 182 3.69 -7.12 -13.88
CA LEU A 182 3.65 -8.50 -13.43
C LEU A 182 5.03 -9.18 -13.49
N GLU A 183 5.92 -8.72 -14.36
CA GLU A 183 7.26 -9.28 -14.52
C GLU A 183 8.11 -9.03 -13.27
N THR A 184 8.04 -7.82 -12.73
CA THR A 184 8.67 -7.43 -11.46
C THR A 184 8.19 -8.32 -10.32
N ILE A 185 6.88 -8.61 -10.24
CA ILE A 185 6.33 -9.52 -9.23
C ILE A 185 6.91 -10.92 -9.36
N LYS A 186 6.90 -11.48 -10.58
CA LYS A 186 7.43 -12.81 -10.84
C LYS A 186 8.92 -12.88 -10.47
N LEU A 187 9.70 -11.87 -10.87
CA LEU A 187 11.12 -11.79 -10.56
C LEU A 187 11.37 -11.79 -9.05
N ILE A 188 10.61 -10.99 -8.28
CA ILE A 188 10.73 -10.95 -6.82
C ILE A 188 10.34 -12.30 -6.19
N GLN A 189 9.26 -12.93 -6.65
CA GLN A 189 8.82 -14.25 -6.19
C GLN A 189 9.86 -15.33 -6.47
N GLU A 190 10.37 -15.39 -7.70
CA GLU A 190 11.42 -16.34 -8.10
C GLU A 190 12.71 -16.09 -7.33
N SER A 191 13.10 -14.83 -7.15
CA SER A 191 14.29 -14.46 -6.36
C SER A 191 14.15 -14.91 -4.91
N LYS A 192 12.98 -14.72 -4.29
CA LYS A 192 12.71 -15.22 -2.94
C LYS A 192 12.82 -16.74 -2.88
N LEU A 193 12.21 -17.46 -3.82
CA LEU A 193 12.27 -18.93 -3.86
C LEU A 193 13.71 -19.45 -4.00
N ILE A 194 14.53 -18.81 -4.84
CA ILE A 194 15.95 -19.17 -5.00
C ILE A 194 16.71 -18.86 -3.71
N LEU A 195 16.50 -17.69 -3.11
CA LEU A 195 17.13 -17.30 -1.85
C LEU A 195 16.79 -18.27 -0.72
N ASP A 196 15.52 -18.61 -0.54
CA ASP A 196 15.04 -19.54 0.48
C ASP A 196 15.70 -20.92 0.30
N ARG A 197 15.79 -21.43 -0.94
CA ARG A 197 16.50 -22.70 -1.25
C ARG A 197 17.99 -22.64 -0.94
N ILE A 198 18.65 -21.53 -1.24
CA ILE A 198 20.08 -21.36 -0.90
C ILE A 198 20.23 -21.40 0.61
N LEU A 199 19.40 -20.66 1.36
CA LEU A 199 19.45 -20.64 2.82
C LEU A 199 19.16 -22.01 3.43
N GLU A 200 18.12 -22.72 2.96
CA GLU A 200 17.80 -24.09 3.37
C GLU A 200 19.00 -25.03 3.15
N SER A 201 19.67 -24.93 2.01
CA SER A 201 20.85 -25.77 1.70
C SER A 201 22.04 -25.53 2.64
N LYS A 202 22.12 -24.35 3.28
CA LYS A 202 23.18 -24.01 4.25
C LYS A 202 22.82 -24.41 5.67
N VAL A 203 21.54 -24.53 6.00
CA VAL A 203 21.07 -24.99 7.31
C VAL A 203 21.11 -26.51 7.39
N ASP A 204 20.65 -27.21 6.34
CA ASP A 204 20.52 -28.67 6.32
C ASP A 204 21.78 -29.37 5.79
N LEU A 205 22.88 -29.29 6.54
CA LEU A 205 24.15 -29.96 6.20
C LEU A 205 24.04 -31.50 6.17
N SER A 206 23.01 -32.08 6.80
CA SER A 206 22.90 -33.54 6.99
C SER A 206 22.04 -34.28 5.97
N ASN A 207 21.27 -33.60 5.11
CA ASN A 207 20.25 -34.24 4.24
C ASN A 207 20.20 -33.68 2.80
N GLN A 208 21.35 -33.48 2.16
CA GLN A 208 21.45 -33.00 0.77
C GLN A 208 21.02 -34.07 -0.27
N ARG A 209 19.73 -34.41 -0.33
CA ARG A 209 19.13 -35.18 -1.43
C ARG A 209 18.32 -34.33 -2.41
N GLY A 210 18.34 -33.01 -2.27
CA GLY A 210 17.73 -32.06 -3.21
C GLY A 210 18.65 -31.71 -4.38
N MET A 211 18.08 -31.16 -5.47
CA MET A 211 18.88 -30.54 -6.53
C MET A 211 19.69 -29.39 -5.96
N GLU A 212 21.00 -29.59 -5.80
CA GLU A 212 21.90 -28.54 -5.34
C GLU A 212 22.12 -27.51 -6.44
N ILE A 213 21.86 -26.25 -6.10
CA ILE A 213 22.28 -25.12 -6.94
C ILE A 213 23.81 -25.08 -6.86
N PRO A 214 24.56 -25.13 -7.98
CA PRO A 214 26.02 -25.07 -7.94
C PRO A 214 26.50 -23.83 -7.18
N GLU A 215 27.53 -23.97 -6.34
CA GLU A 215 28.03 -22.88 -5.48
C GLU A 215 28.35 -21.60 -6.26
N LYS A 216 28.95 -21.73 -7.45
CA LYS A 216 29.21 -20.60 -8.34
C LYS A 216 27.92 -19.85 -8.75
N ALA A 217 26.84 -20.58 -9.01
CA ALA A 217 25.55 -19.99 -9.35
C ALA A 217 24.89 -19.35 -8.12
N GLN A 218 25.06 -19.93 -6.92
CA GLN A 218 24.62 -19.31 -5.67
C GLN A 218 25.30 -17.95 -5.46
N GLN A 219 26.63 -17.89 -5.60
CA GLN A 219 27.39 -16.65 -5.45
C GLN A 219 26.94 -15.59 -6.46
N GLN A 220 26.81 -15.97 -7.74
CA GLN A 220 26.34 -15.05 -8.79
C GLN A 220 24.94 -14.50 -8.48
N PHE A 221 24.03 -15.34 -7.98
CA PHE A 221 22.70 -14.91 -7.57
C PHE A 221 22.77 -13.91 -6.40
N VAL A 222 23.58 -14.20 -5.37
CA VAL A 222 23.77 -13.31 -4.23
C VAL A 222 24.35 -11.96 -4.68
N ASP A 223 25.33 -11.96 -5.58
CA ASP A 223 25.92 -10.73 -6.12
C ASP A 223 24.87 -9.86 -6.84
N VAL A 224 24.03 -10.48 -7.67
CA VAL A 224 22.93 -9.79 -8.36
C VAL A 224 21.91 -9.25 -7.37
N LEU A 225 21.55 -10.02 -6.34
CA LEU A 225 20.61 -9.60 -5.30
C LEU A 225 21.14 -8.39 -4.52
N CYS A 226 22.42 -8.39 -4.17
CA CYS A 226 23.10 -7.26 -3.54
C CYS A 226 23.04 -6.00 -4.42
N LEU A 227 23.28 -6.14 -5.73
CA LEU A 227 23.18 -5.03 -6.67
C LEU A 227 21.75 -4.48 -6.78
N MET A 228 20.73 -5.35 -6.74
CA MET A 228 19.33 -4.92 -6.74
C MET A 228 19.00 -4.11 -5.48
N LEU A 229 19.40 -4.59 -4.31
CA LEU A 229 19.17 -3.90 -3.03
C LEU A 229 19.88 -2.53 -2.97
N GLN A 230 21.09 -2.43 -3.51
CA GLN A 230 21.83 -1.16 -3.60
C GLN A 230 21.18 -0.14 -4.56
N LYS A 231 20.46 -0.61 -5.59
CA LYS A 231 19.73 0.27 -6.50
C LYS A 231 18.41 0.74 -5.89
N ASP A 232 17.73 -0.14 -5.14
CA ASP A 232 16.48 0.20 -4.45
C ASP A 232 16.68 1.30 -3.39
N SER A 233 17.85 1.34 -2.73
CA SER A 233 18.17 2.37 -1.75
C SER A 233 18.42 3.76 -2.36
N LYS A 234 18.73 3.87 -3.66
CA LYS A 234 19.14 5.13 -4.32
C LYS A 234 18.05 5.79 -5.17
N TYR A 235 16.81 5.31 -5.11
CA TYR A 235 15.78 5.69 -6.07
C TYR A 235 15.34 7.17 -5.97
N ASP A 236 15.58 7.85 -4.84
CA ASP A 236 15.18 9.25 -4.67
C ASP A 236 16.22 10.27 -5.16
N ASP A 237 17.52 9.92 -5.20
CA ASP A 237 18.58 10.82 -5.73
C ASP A 237 18.33 11.20 -7.21
N ALA A 238 17.75 10.29 -7.99
CA ALA A 238 17.46 10.53 -9.40
C ALA A 238 16.28 11.49 -9.63
N LYS A 239 15.32 11.55 -8.69
CA LYS A 239 14.18 12.48 -8.78
C LYS A 239 14.55 13.91 -8.41
N GLU A 240 15.48 14.08 -7.47
CA GLU A 240 16.03 15.41 -7.18
C GLU A 240 16.84 15.96 -8.35
N ALA A 241 17.65 15.12 -9.01
CA ALA A 241 18.41 15.53 -10.19
C ALA A 241 17.52 16.04 -11.35
N GLU A 242 16.43 15.35 -11.66
CA GLU A 242 15.48 15.76 -12.72
C GLU A 242 14.69 17.04 -12.38
N THR A 243 14.58 17.42 -11.11
CA THR A 243 13.88 18.65 -10.71
C THR A 243 14.80 19.88 -10.66
N THR A 244 16.11 19.70 -10.49
CA THR A 244 17.10 20.79 -10.56
C THR A 244 17.47 21.26 -11.97
N GLU A 245 17.23 20.47 -13.02
CA GLU A 245 17.52 20.89 -14.42
C GLU A 245 16.45 21.81 -15.04
N PHE A 246 15.37 22.13 -14.31
CA PHE A 246 14.30 23.03 -14.77
C PHE A 246 14.14 24.31 -13.92
N ALA A 247 15.16 24.67 -13.12
CA ALA A 247 15.19 25.93 -12.35
C ALA A 247 16.07 26.99 -13.00
#